data_AF-A0A6V7XLI8-F1
#
_entry.id   AF-A0A6V7XLI8-F1
#
_cell.length_a   1.000
_cell.length_b   1.000
_cell.length_c   1.000
_cell.angle_alpha   90.00
_cell.angle_beta   90.00
_cell.angle_gamma   90.00
#
_symmetry.space_group_name_H-M   'P 1'
#
loop_
_entity.id
_entity.type
_entity.pdbx_description
1 polymer ?
#
loop_
_entity_poly.entity_id
_entity_poly.type
_entity_poly.pdbx_seq_one_letter_code
_entity_poly.pdbx_strand_id
1 'polypeptide(L)'
;MAVIDFEERKIDYFDSLKGDNFTCLGLLSNYLAEESMDKRKRPFDMTGWEFTCRKDIPNQGNMWDCGMFSILFAEYASRRAPITFSQQHVPYFRERVVYEILRKELL
;
A
#
# COMPACT_ATOMS: atom_id res chain seq x y z
N MET A 1 -2.27 -1.36 5.15
CA MET A 1 -1.59 -0.24 4.47
C MET A 1 -2.43 0.19 3.28
N ALA A 2 -2.37 1.44 2.84
CA ALA A 2 -3.13 1.90 1.67
C ALA A 2 -2.22 2.65 0.69
N VAL A 3 -2.54 2.56 -0.61
CA VAL A 3 -1.83 3.23 -1.70
C VAL A 3 -2.84 4.08 -2.47
N ILE A 4 -2.50 5.35 -2.69
CA ILE A 4 -3.26 6.28 -3.54
C ILE A 4 -2.45 6.48 -4.83
N ASP A 5 -2.93 5.93 -5.94
CA ASP A 5 -2.36 6.15 -7.27
C ASP A 5 -3.20 7.19 -8.01
N PHE A 6 -2.66 8.40 -8.17
CA PHE A 6 -3.36 9.52 -8.83
C PHE A 6 -3.48 9.35 -10.35
N GLU A 7 -2.55 8.64 -10.99
CA GLU A 7 -2.56 8.47 -12.45
C GLU A 7 -3.63 7.45 -12.83
N GLU A 8 -3.67 6.33 -12.12
CA GLU A 8 -4.69 5.28 -12.29
C GLU A 8 -6.01 5.63 -11.60
N ARG A 9 -6.04 6.67 -10.76
CA ARG A 9 -7.17 7.09 -9.93
C ARG A 9 -7.69 5.97 -9.03
N LYS A 10 -6.80 5.32 -8.28
CA LYS A 10 -7.15 4.19 -7.40
C LYS A 10 -6.72 4.45 -5.97
N ILE A 11 -7.53 3.98 -5.03
CA ILE A 11 -7.15 3.84 -3.62
C ILE A 11 -7.25 2.36 -3.25
N ASP A 12 -6.09 1.72 -3.12
CA ASP A 12 -5.97 0.31 -2.81
C ASP A 12 -5.62 0.11 -1.33
N TYR A 13 -6.35 -0.76 -0.65
CA TYR A 13 -6.04 -1.22 0.70
C TYR A 13 -5.40 -2.61 0.65
N PHE A 14 -4.22 -2.71 1.26
CA PHE A 14 -3.45 -3.94 1.39
C PHE A 14 -3.45 -4.41 2.85
N ASP A 15 -3.92 -5.63 3.05
CA ASP A 15 -3.84 -6.36 4.32
C ASP A 15 -3.35 -7.78 4.04
N SER A 16 -2.23 -8.15 4.66
CA SER A 16 -1.61 -9.46 4.53
C SER A 16 -2.42 -10.59 5.17
N LEU A 17 -3.47 -10.27 5.94
CA LEU A 17 -4.49 -11.23 6.39
C LEU A 17 -5.80 -11.13 5.59
N LYS A 18 -5.83 -10.33 4.51
CA LYS A 18 -6.99 -10.12 3.63
C LYS A 18 -8.23 -9.59 4.37
N GLY A 19 -8.07 -8.80 5.42
CA GLY A 19 -9.16 -8.01 5.98
C GLY A 19 -9.67 -6.98 4.98
N ASP A 20 -10.93 -6.59 5.16
CA ASP A 20 -11.53 -5.45 4.45
C ASP A 20 -11.50 -4.21 5.34
N ASN A 21 -11.23 -3.05 4.74
CA ASN A 21 -11.28 -1.79 5.44
C ASN A 21 -11.74 -0.64 4.52
N PHE A 22 -12.96 -0.77 4.00
CA PHE A 22 -13.58 0.28 3.19
C PHE A 22 -13.78 1.59 3.96
N THR A 23 -13.88 1.53 5.29
CA THR A 23 -13.89 2.73 6.14
C THR A 23 -12.59 3.53 5.98
N CYS A 24 -11.42 2.88 6.01
CA CYS A 24 -10.14 3.54 5.77
C CYS A 24 -10.08 4.18 4.37
N LEU A 25 -10.56 3.46 3.36
CA LEU A 25 -10.63 3.97 1.99
C LEU A 25 -11.49 5.23 1.87
N GLY A 26 -12.67 5.25 2.49
CA GLY A 26 -13.54 6.43 2.54
C GLY A 26 -12.94 7.61 3.31
N LEU A 27 -12.23 7.33 4.42
CA LEU A 27 -11.51 8.37 5.17
C LEU A 27 -10.39 9.00 4.33
N LEU A 28 -9.67 8.19 3.53
CA LEU A 28 -8.62 8.70 2.65
C LEU A 28 -9.19 9.57 1.52
N SER A 29 -10.33 9.20 0.92
CA SER A 29 -10.98 10.08 -0.07
C SER A 29 -11.44 11.40 0.53
N ASN A 30 -11.98 11.37 1.75
CA ASN A 30 -12.39 12.59 2.44
C ASN A 30 -11.18 13.48 2.74
N TYR A 31 -10.07 12.87 3.20
CA TYR A 31 -8.82 13.58 3.40
C TYR A 31 -8.33 14.27 2.12
N LEU A 32 -8.37 13.60 0.96
CA LEU A 32 -7.97 14.22 -0.31
C LEU A 32 -8.84 15.44 -0.68
N ALA A 33 -10.15 15.35 -0.44
CA ALA A 33 -11.08 16.46 -0.67
C ALA A 33 -10.80 17.65 0.25
N GLU A 34 -10.63 17.39 1.54
CA GLU A 34 -10.31 18.40 2.56
C GLU A 34 -8.95 19.04 2.31
N GLU A 35 -7.92 18.24 2.03
CA GLU A 35 -6.56 18.72 1.74
C GLU A 35 -6.52 19.57 0.47
N SER A 36 -7.26 19.21 -0.59
CA SER A 36 -7.35 20.05 -1.79
C SER A 36 -8.05 21.38 -1.52
N MET A 37 -9.12 21.38 -0.73
CA MET A 37 -9.79 22.61 -0.32
C MET A 37 -8.87 23.47 0.56
N ASP A 38 -8.09 22.88 1.46
CA ASP A 38 -7.17 23.63 2.31
C ASP A 38 -5.98 24.19 1.51
N LYS A 39 -5.26 23.37 0.76
CA LYS A 39 -4.00 23.76 0.11
C LYS A 39 -4.18 24.42 -1.24
N ARG A 40 -5.20 24.01 -2.01
CA ARG A 40 -5.40 24.45 -3.40
C ARG A 40 -6.65 25.32 -3.58
N LYS A 41 -7.48 25.46 -2.54
CA LYS A 41 -8.73 26.25 -2.55
C LYS A 41 -9.67 25.84 -3.69
N ARG A 42 -9.65 24.56 -4.05
CA ARG A 42 -10.52 23.99 -5.09
C ARG A 42 -11.02 22.60 -4.69
N PRO A 43 -12.26 22.22 -5.05
CA PRO A 43 -12.76 20.87 -4.82
C PRO A 43 -11.87 19.83 -5.49
N PHE A 44 -11.67 18.69 -4.82
CA PHE A 44 -11.03 17.53 -5.44
C PHE A 44 -12.09 16.68 -6.14
N ASP A 45 -11.90 16.43 -7.44
CA ASP A 45 -12.82 15.60 -8.21
C ASP A 45 -12.49 14.11 -8.02
N MET A 46 -13.37 13.41 -7.29
CA MET A 46 -13.29 11.97 -7.07
C MET A 46 -13.99 11.16 -8.17
N THR A 47 -14.45 11.79 -9.26
CA THR A 47 -15.14 11.10 -10.35
C THR A 47 -14.22 10.07 -11.03
N GLY A 48 -14.70 8.83 -11.13
CA GLY A 48 -13.96 7.74 -11.76
C GLY A 48 -12.84 7.14 -10.92
N TRP A 49 -12.77 7.47 -9.62
CA TRP A 49 -11.84 6.81 -8.71
C TRP A 49 -12.34 5.42 -8.28
N GLU A 50 -11.42 4.45 -8.25
CA GLU A 50 -11.71 3.08 -7.80
C GLU A 50 -11.18 2.85 -6.38
N PHE A 51 -11.92 2.07 -5.59
CA PHE A 51 -11.59 1.76 -4.20
C PHE A 51 -11.58 0.25 -4.00
N THR A 52 -10.42 -0.31 -3.68
CA THR A 52 -10.25 -1.77 -3.66
C THR A 52 -9.59 -2.24 -2.38
N CYS A 53 -10.22 -3.17 -1.66
CA CYS A 53 -9.52 -4.00 -0.68
C CYS A 53 -8.88 -5.18 -1.43
N ARG A 54 -7.57 -5.12 -1.68
CA ARG A 54 -6.86 -6.09 -2.54
C ARG A 54 -6.88 -7.49 -1.94
N LYS A 55 -7.28 -8.47 -2.77
CA LYS A 55 -7.36 -9.91 -2.38
C LYS A 55 -6.42 -10.80 -3.19
N ASP A 56 -5.94 -10.29 -4.31
CA ASP A 56 -4.95 -10.86 -5.21
C ASP A 56 -3.51 -10.64 -4.69
N ILE A 57 -3.32 -10.86 -3.39
CA ILE A 57 -2.06 -10.63 -2.67
C ILE A 57 -1.68 -11.86 -1.84
N PRO A 58 -0.38 -12.09 -1.58
CA PRO A 58 0.09 -13.17 -0.73
C PRO A 58 -0.37 -12.95 0.73
N ASN A 59 -0.72 -14.05 1.39
CA ASN A 59 -1.08 -14.06 2.80
C ASN A 59 0.15 -14.20 3.69
N GLN A 60 0.15 -13.50 4.82
CA GLN A 60 1.06 -13.86 5.92
C GLN A 60 0.58 -15.16 6.60
N GLY A 61 1.53 -15.98 7.04
CA GLY A 61 1.29 -17.24 7.74
C GLY A 61 1.53 -17.18 9.24
N ASN A 62 1.83 -16.00 9.79
CA ASN A 62 2.12 -15.78 11.21
C ASN A 62 1.60 -14.40 11.68
N MET A 63 1.90 -14.00 12.91
CA MET A 63 1.41 -12.74 13.51
C MET A 63 2.45 -11.60 13.56
N TRP A 64 3.67 -11.79 13.07
CA TRP A 64 4.77 -10.82 13.23
C TRP A 64 5.37 -10.31 11.92
N ASP A 65 4.95 -10.86 10.77
CA ASP A 65 5.43 -10.45 9.45
C ASP A 65 4.58 -9.35 8.79
N CYS A 66 3.49 -8.88 9.40
CA CYS A 66 2.61 -7.84 8.81
C CYS A 66 3.38 -6.57 8.41
N GLY A 67 4.41 -6.19 9.17
CA GLY A 67 5.30 -5.08 8.84
C GLY A 67 6.14 -5.35 7.59
N MET A 68 6.67 -6.57 7.43
CA MET A 68 7.43 -6.95 6.23
C MET A 68 6.53 -7.00 4.99
N PHE A 69 5.33 -7.56 5.11
CA PHE A 69 4.36 -7.53 4.01
C PHE A 69 4.00 -6.09 3.63
N SER A 70 3.82 -5.20 4.60
CA SER A 70 3.59 -3.77 4.33
C SER A 70 4.76 -3.15 3.55
N ILE A 71 6.01 -3.41 3.96
CA ILE A 71 7.19 -2.90 3.22
C ILE A 71 7.21 -3.42 1.78
N LEU A 72 6.98 -4.72 1.59
CA LEU A 72 7.03 -5.34 0.26
C LEU A 72 5.87 -4.92 -0.63
N PHE A 73 4.65 -4.82 -0.11
CA PHE A 73 3.51 -4.26 -0.86
C PHE A 73 3.82 -2.83 -1.34
N ALA A 74 4.46 -2.01 -0.50
CA ALA A 74 4.82 -0.65 -0.87
C ALA A 74 5.93 -0.63 -1.94
N GLU A 75 6.93 -1.50 -1.83
CA GLU A 75 8.00 -1.63 -2.82
C GLU A 75 7.45 -1.98 -4.20
N TYR A 76 6.60 -3.02 -4.29
CA TYR A 76 5.99 -3.43 -5.56
C TYR A 76 5.02 -2.37 -6.11
N ALA A 77 4.15 -1.80 -5.26
CA ALA A 77 3.20 -0.78 -5.66
C ALA A 77 3.92 0.49 -6.18
N SER A 78 5.00 0.91 -5.53
CA SER A 78 5.78 2.09 -5.94
C SER A 78 6.41 1.96 -7.33
N ARG A 79 6.67 0.71 -7.76
CA ARG A 79 7.23 0.38 -9.07
C ARG A 79 6.15 -0.03 -10.09
N ARG A 80 4.86 -0.02 -9.71
CA ARG A 80 3.74 -0.63 -10.46
C ARG A 80 4.04 -2.06 -10.93
N ALA A 81 4.79 -2.81 -10.12
CA ALA A 81 5.19 -4.17 -10.43
C ALA A 81 4.16 -5.18 -9.91
N PRO A 82 3.92 -6.29 -10.62
CA PRO A 82 3.06 -7.37 -10.13
C PRO A 82 3.69 -8.01 -8.89
N ILE A 83 2.89 -8.28 -7.85
CA ILE A 83 3.38 -8.92 -6.62
C ILE A 83 3.77 -10.38 -6.91
N THR A 84 5.05 -10.70 -6.77
CA THR A 84 5.60 -12.04 -7.03
C THR A 84 6.17 -12.74 -5.79
N PHE A 85 6.18 -12.07 -4.64
CA PHE A 85 6.70 -12.68 -3.41
C PHE A 85 5.63 -13.52 -2.68
N SER A 86 6.08 -14.28 -1.68
CA SER A 86 5.24 -15.09 -0.80
C SER A 86 5.84 -15.14 0.61
N GLN A 87 5.12 -15.71 1.57
CA GLN A 87 5.58 -15.90 2.96
C GLN A 87 6.96 -16.58 3.05
N GLN A 88 7.30 -17.47 2.12
CA GLN A 88 8.58 -18.21 2.12
C GLN A 88 9.79 -17.29 1.91
N HIS A 89 9.59 -16.13 1.25
CA HIS A 89 10.66 -15.18 0.96
C HIS A 89 10.92 -14.20 2.12
N VAL A 90 10.02 -14.11 3.09
CA VAL A 90 10.09 -13.10 4.17
C VAL A 90 11.39 -13.17 4.99
N PRO A 91 11.95 -14.36 5.35
CA PRO A 91 13.24 -14.42 6.03
C PRO A 91 14.36 -13.71 5.27
N TYR A 92 14.47 -13.94 3.96
CA TYR A 92 15.42 -13.24 3.11
C TYR A 92 15.17 -11.72 3.08
N PHE A 93 13.90 -11.31 2.89
CA PHE A 93 13.58 -9.89 2.85
C PHE A 93 13.86 -9.18 4.17
N ARG A 94 13.76 -9.85 5.33
CA ARG A 94 14.15 -9.26 6.63
C ARG A 94 15.63 -8.90 6.65
N GLU A 95 16.50 -9.81 6.22
CA GLU A 95 17.93 -9.55 6.11
C GLU A 95 18.22 -8.46 5.07
N ARG A 96 17.55 -8.52 3.92
CA ARG A 96 17.68 -7.52 2.85
C ARG A 96 17.32 -6.13 3.34
N VAL A 97 16.18 -5.96 4.01
CA VAL A 97 15.74 -4.66 4.54
C VAL A 97 16.73 -4.10 5.55
N VAL A 98 17.30 -4.93 6.43
CA VAL A 98 18.36 -4.47 7.35
C VAL A 98 19.57 -3.96 6.57
N TYR A 99 20.02 -4.70 5.55
CA TYR A 99 21.12 -4.27 4.69
C TYR A 99 20.81 -2.96 3.95
N GLU A 100 19.64 -2.87 3.32
CA GLU A 100 19.18 -1.69 2.57
C GLU A 100 19.09 -0.45 3.47
N ILE A 101 18.62 -0.60 4.71
CA ILE A 101 18.59 0.50 5.70
C ILE A 101 20.00 0.95 6.07
N LEU A 102 20.92 0.03 6.36
CA LEU A 102 22.30 0.35 6.73
C LEU A 102 23.06 1.03 5.59
N ARG A 103 22.79 0.63 4.34
CA ARG A 103 23.41 1.18 3.14
C ARG A 103 22.71 2.43 2.61
N LYS A 104 21.44 2.65 2.97
CA LYS A 104 20.56 3.67 2.41
C LYS A 104 20.38 3.51 0.89
N GLU A 105 20.36 2.26 0.43
CA GLU A 105 20.28 1.90 -0.98
C GLU A 105 19.38 0.67 -1.11
N LEU A 106 18.40 0.72 -2.01
CA LEU A 106 17.54 -0.42 -2.35
C LEU A 106 18.24 -1.28 -3.39
N LEU A 107 18.18 -2.60 -3.22
CA LEU A 107 18.73 -3.57 -4.19
C LEU A 107 17.79 -3.85 -5.37
#